data_AF-A0A959T5L1-F1
#
_entry.id   AF-A0A959T5L1-F1
#
_cell.length_a   1.000
_cell.length_b   1.000
_cell.length_c   1.000
_cell.angle_alpha   90.00
_cell.angle_beta   90.00
_cell.angle_gamma   90.00
#
_symmetry.space_group_name_H-M   'P 1'
#
loop_
_entity.id
_entity.type
_entity.pdbx_description
1 polymer ?
#
loop_
_entity_poly.entity_id
_entity_poly.type
_entity_poly.pdbx_seq_one_letter_code
_entity_poly.pdbx_strand_id
1 'polypeptide(L)'
;MNERLKDVLDLHSGERRALRLLLPFLFLAACWVAWEQWLAPTPKVDLRPYERELALLDSLQAARMVERSDRSRSLVPDSLFVFDPNHLPVPDWMALGLSQKQAEAIHRYEAAGGRFRAKPDLARMRVVDPDLFAA
;
A
#
# COMPACT_ATOMS: atom_id res chain seq x y z
N MET A 1 26.56 22.94 38.46
CA MET A 1 25.96 21.59 38.32
C MET A 1 24.97 21.43 39.45
N ASN A 2 23.67 21.40 39.10
CA ASN A 2 22.54 21.60 40.02
C ASN A 2 22.60 20.67 41.24
N GLU A 3 22.31 21.16 42.44
CA GLU A 3 22.32 20.36 43.67
C GLU A 3 21.40 19.13 43.60
N ARG A 4 20.29 19.25 42.85
CA ARG A 4 19.38 18.13 42.56
C ARG A 4 20.03 16.95 41.84
N LEU A 5 21.10 17.18 41.06
CA LEU A 5 21.85 16.10 40.39
C LEU A 5 22.77 15.36 41.37
N LYS A 6 23.24 16.04 42.42
CA LYS A 6 24.09 15.43 43.45
C LYS A 6 23.27 14.49 44.33
N ASP A 7 22.06 14.90 44.72
CA ASP A 7 21.15 14.06 45.51
C ASP A 7 20.73 12.78 44.76
N VAL A 8 20.49 12.88 43.45
CA VAL A 8 20.13 11.71 42.61
C VAL A 8 21.31 10.75 42.42
N LEU A 9 22.55 11.22 42.62
CA LEU A 9 23.78 10.43 42.47
C LEU A 9 24.43 10.06 43.81
N ASP A 10 23.78 10.35 44.95
CA ASP A 10 24.30 10.01 46.28
C ASP A 10 23.99 8.54 46.62
N LEU A 11 24.60 7.63 45.85
CA LEU A 11 24.39 6.19 45.95
C LEU A 11 25.09 5.61 47.18
N HIS A 12 24.43 4.67 47.86
CA HIS A 12 24.96 4.00 49.04
C HIS A 12 26.22 3.17 48.72
N SER A 13 27.10 2.94 49.71
CA SER A 13 28.41 2.30 49.51
C SER A 13 28.34 0.87 48.96
N GLY A 14 27.21 0.18 49.18
CA GLY A 14 26.87 -1.10 48.54
C GLY A 14 26.56 -0.97 47.05
N GLU A 15 25.80 0.05 46.65
CA GLU A 15 25.36 0.30 45.27
C GLU A 15 26.53 0.75 44.38
N ARG A 16 27.50 1.47 44.94
CA ARG A 16 28.73 1.87 44.23
C ARG A 16 29.58 0.68 43.76
N ARG A 17 29.45 -0.49 44.39
CA ARG A 17 30.13 -1.72 43.94
C ARG A 17 29.39 -2.34 42.76
N ALA A 18 28.06 -2.39 42.82
CA ALA A 18 27.23 -2.85 41.71
C ALA A 18 27.39 -1.95 40.47
N LEU A 19 27.38 -0.63 40.64
CA LEU A 19 27.54 0.33 39.54
C LEU A 19 28.91 0.20 38.85
N ARG A 20 29.98 -0.06 39.61
CA ARG A 20 31.34 -0.28 39.07
C ARG A 20 31.44 -1.55 38.21
N LEU A 21 30.59 -2.54 38.43
CA LEU A 21 30.50 -3.75 37.60
C LEU A 21 29.55 -3.56 36.43
N LEU A 22 28.45 -2.82 36.62
CA LEU A 22 27.39 -2.66 35.63
C LEU A 22 27.75 -1.66 34.53
N LEU A 23 28.41 -0.54 34.85
CA LEU A 23 28.86 0.44 33.86
C LEU A 23 29.79 -0.14 32.77
N PRO A 24 30.87 -0.88 33.10
CA PRO A 24 31.71 -1.46 32.06
C PRO A 24 30.97 -2.54 31.26
N PHE A 25 30.07 -3.31 31.88
CA PHE A 25 29.24 -4.28 31.16
C PHE A 25 28.30 -3.60 30.14
N LEU A 26 27.60 -2.55 30.57
CA LEU A 26 26.77 -1.74 29.66
C LEU A 26 27.60 -1.08 28.56
N PHE A 27 28.80 -0.59 28.90
CA PHE A 27 29.71 -0.01 27.92
C PHE A 27 30.16 -1.04 26.89
N LEU A 28 30.54 -2.25 27.31
CA LEU A 28 30.91 -3.33 26.39
C LEU A 28 29.74 -3.73 25.49
N ALA A 29 28.52 -3.83 26.03
CA ALA A 29 27.32 -4.12 25.24
C ALA A 29 27.02 -2.99 24.23
N ALA A 30 27.15 -1.72 24.65
CA ALA A 30 26.99 -0.58 23.77
C ALA A 30 28.08 -0.54 22.68
N CYS A 31 29.33 -0.85 23.02
CA CYS A 31 30.43 -0.98 22.07
C CYS A 31 30.20 -2.12 21.07
N TRP A 32 29.65 -3.25 21.50
CA TRP A 32 29.28 -4.36 20.61
C TRP A 32 28.23 -3.91 19.58
N VAL A 33 27.16 -3.27 20.03
CA VAL A 33 26.10 -2.76 19.14
C VAL A 33 26.64 -1.67 18.21
N ALA A 34 27.45 -0.74 18.73
CA ALA A 34 28.07 0.29 17.91
C ALA A 34 29.03 -0.33 16.87
N TRP A 35 29.76 -1.39 17.22
CA TRP A 35 30.62 -2.13 16.31
C TRP A 35 29.81 -2.77 15.18
N GLU A 36 28.71 -3.47 15.50
CA GLU A 36 27.83 -4.07 14.49
C GLU A 36 27.16 -3.03 13.60
N GLN A 37 26.75 -1.88 14.13
CA GLN A 37 25.97 -0.90 13.36
C GLN A 37 26.84 0.05 12.53
N TRP A 38 28.04 0.42 13.03
CA TRP A 38 28.84 1.46 12.38
C TRP A 38 30.10 0.91 11.69
N LEU A 39 30.65 -0.20 12.18
CA LEU A 39 31.92 -0.74 11.70
C LEU A 39 31.78 -2.06 10.95
N ALA A 40 30.75 -2.87 11.23
CA ALA A 40 30.55 -4.11 10.48
C ALA A 40 30.12 -3.78 9.04
N PRO A 41 30.90 -4.20 8.02
CA PRO A 41 30.51 -4.00 6.64
C PRO A 41 29.22 -4.76 6.37
N THR A 42 28.25 -4.12 5.73
CA THR A 42 27.03 -4.79 5.28
C THR A 42 27.43 -6.03 4.48
N PRO A 43 26.92 -7.23 4.80
CA PRO A 43 27.18 -8.42 4.00
C PRO A 43 26.65 -8.15 2.60
N LYS A 44 27.56 -7.95 1.64
CA LYS A 44 27.19 -7.75 0.24
C LYS A 44 26.74 -9.09 -0.29
N VAL A 45 25.43 -9.27 -0.39
CA VAL A 45 24.83 -10.43 -1.04
C VAL A 45 25.26 -10.42 -2.51
N ASP A 46 25.91 -11.49 -2.94
CA ASP A 46 26.32 -11.64 -4.32
C ASP A 46 25.08 -11.96 -5.17
N LEU A 47 24.65 -10.98 -5.98
CA LEU A 47 23.45 -11.06 -6.82
C LEU A 47 23.74 -11.67 -8.20
N ARG A 48 25.03 -11.86 -8.56
CA ARG A 48 25.45 -12.42 -9.85
C ARG A 48 24.77 -13.75 -10.20
N PRO A 49 24.56 -14.69 -9.25
CA PRO A 49 23.85 -15.94 -9.54
C PRO A 49 22.37 -15.75 -9.91
N TYR A 50 21.76 -14.63 -9.52
CA TYR A 50 20.32 -14.35 -9.64
C TYR A 50 19.97 -13.34 -10.74
N GLU A 51 20.95 -12.80 -11.47
CA GLU A 51 20.72 -11.81 -12.54
C GLU A 51 19.70 -12.28 -13.59
N ARG A 52 19.73 -13.58 -13.91
CA ARG A 52 18.80 -14.20 -14.87
C ARG A 52 17.37 -14.25 -14.35
N GLU A 53 17.21 -14.56 -13.06
CA GLU A 53 15.89 -14.63 -12.43
C GLU A 53 15.28 -13.23 -12.31
N LEU A 54 16.09 -12.23 -11.92
CA LEU A 54 15.68 -10.83 -11.89
C LEU A 54 15.23 -10.34 -13.27
N ALA A 55 15.99 -10.63 -14.34
CA ALA A 55 15.62 -10.24 -15.70
C ALA A 55 14.31 -10.91 -16.16
N LEU A 56 14.07 -12.17 -15.79
CA LEU A 56 12.83 -12.87 -16.09
C LEU A 56 11.65 -12.21 -15.36
N LEU A 57 11.80 -11.91 -14.06
CA LEU A 57 10.77 -11.22 -13.28
C LEU A 57 10.41 -9.86 -13.87
N ASP A 58 11.42 -9.05 -14.23
CA ASP A 58 11.20 -7.75 -14.84
C ASP A 58 10.44 -7.87 -16.18
N SER A 59 10.80 -8.86 -17.01
CA SER A 59 10.10 -9.08 -18.29
C SER A 59 8.65 -9.56 -18.09
N LEU A 60 8.38 -10.42 -17.10
CA LEU A 60 7.03 -10.85 -16.75
C LEU A 60 6.19 -9.69 -16.22
N GLN A 61 6.79 -8.83 -15.40
CA GLN A 61 6.13 -7.62 -14.90
C GLN A 61 5.80 -6.66 -16.03
N ALA A 62 6.74 -6.42 -16.95
CA ALA A 62 6.52 -5.58 -18.12
C ALA A 62 5.39 -6.13 -19.01
N ALA A 63 5.39 -7.44 -19.32
CA ALA A 63 4.32 -8.08 -20.07
C ALA A 63 2.96 -7.92 -19.38
N ARG A 64 2.90 -8.14 -18.05
CA ARG A 64 1.69 -7.96 -17.26
C ARG A 64 1.18 -6.52 -17.24
N MET A 65 2.08 -5.54 -17.21
CA MET A 65 1.72 -4.13 -17.30
C MET A 65 1.11 -3.79 -18.66
N VAL A 66 1.70 -4.30 -19.75
CA VAL A 66 1.16 -4.14 -21.10
C VAL A 66 -0.23 -4.77 -21.21
N GLU A 67 -0.39 -6.03 -20.77
CA GLU A 67 -1.70 -6.70 -20.75
C GLU A 67 -2.76 -5.94 -19.96
N ARG A 68 -2.40 -5.39 -18.79
CA ARG A 68 -3.31 -4.54 -18.00
C ARG A 68 -3.68 -3.27 -18.75
N SER A 69 -2.72 -2.63 -19.40
CA SER A 69 -2.95 -1.40 -20.16
C SER A 69 -3.86 -1.63 -21.37
N ASP A 70 -3.68 -2.75 -22.09
CA ASP A 70 -4.52 -3.10 -23.24
C ASP A 70 -5.92 -3.51 -22.80
N ARG A 71 -6.04 -4.26 -21.69
CA ARG A 71 -7.33 -4.53 -21.07
C ARG A 71 -8.03 -3.23 -20.66
N SER A 72 -7.31 -2.29 -20.05
CA SER A 72 -7.88 -0.99 -19.67
C SER A 72 -8.32 -0.19 -20.90
N ARG A 73 -7.50 -0.11 -21.97
CA ARG A 73 -7.89 0.52 -23.24
C ARG A 73 -9.12 -0.13 -23.85
N SER A 74 -9.25 -1.45 -23.81
CA SER A 74 -10.43 -2.17 -24.31
C SER A 74 -11.70 -1.92 -23.46
N LEU A 75 -11.56 -1.47 -22.21
CA LEU A 75 -12.69 -1.17 -21.33
C LEU A 75 -13.15 0.30 -21.44
N VAL A 76 -12.30 1.18 -21.98
CA VAL A 76 -12.67 2.58 -22.23
C VAL A 76 -13.43 2.67 -23.56
N PRO A 77 -14.67 3.16 -23.58
CA PRO A 77 -15.44 3.30 -24.81
C PRO A 77 -14.76 4.28 -25.78
N ASP A 78 -14.74 3.94 -27.07
CA ASP A 78 -14.19 4.79 -28.15
C ASP A 78 -14.95 6.13 -28.30
N SER A 79 -16.16 6.22 -27.74
CA SER A 79 -16.99 7.43 -27.78
C SER A 79 -17.55 7.76 -26.40
N LEU A 80 -17.26 8.96 -25.90
CA LEU A 80 -17.93 9.54 -24.74
C LEU A 80 -19.29 10.08 -25.17
N PHE A 81 -20.36 9.74 -24.44
CA PHE A 81 -21.70 10.27 -24.66
C PHE A 81 -22.31 10.74 -23.35
N VAL A 82 -23.24 11.70 -23.44
CA VAL A 82 -24.01 12.17 -22.28
C VAL A 82 -25.12 11.16 -21.98
N PHE A 83 -25.24 10.76 -20.72
CA PHE A 83 -26.27 9.81 -20.28
C PHE A 83 -26.91 10.27 -18.97
N ASP A 84 -28.19 9.93 -18.79
CA ASP A 84 -28.87 10.02 -17.50
C ASP A 84 -28.76 8.65 -16.82
N PRO A 85 -28.17 8.53 -15.62
CA PRO A 85 -28.05 7.26 -14.93
C PRO A 85 -29.39 6.69 -14.46
N ASN A 86 -30.49 7.46 -14.51
CA ASN A 86 -31.83 6.97 -14.20
C ASN A 86 -32.53 6.59 -15.51
N HIS A 87 -32.95 5.32 -15.63
CA HIS A 87 -33.62 4.76 -16.82
C HIS A 87 -32.72 4.51 -18.03
N LEU A 88 -31.40 4.44 -17.83
CA LEU A 88 -30.48 4.07 -18.91
C LEU A 88 -30.61 2.58 -19.25
N PRO A 89 -30.78 2.19 -20.53
CA PRO A 89 -30.97 0.79 -20.89
C PRO A 89 -29.67 -0.03 -20.78
N VAL A 90 -29.79 -1.34 -20.54
CA VAL A 90 -28.67 -2.30 -20.46
C VAL A 90 -27.60 -2.13 -21.57
N PRO A 91 -27.93 -2.05 -22.87
CA PRO A 91 -26.93 -1.88 -23.92
C PRO A 91 -26.11 -0.59 -23.77
N ASP A 92 -26.70 0.49 -23.27
CA ASP A 92 -26.01 1.76 -23.08
C ASP A 92 -25.11 1.73 -21.84
N TRP A 93 -25.52 1.01 -20.77
CA TRP A 93 -24.62 0.69 -19.67
C TRP A 93 -23.42 -0.15 -20.12
N MET A 94 -23.64 -1.09 -21.05
CA MET A 94 -22.55 -1.88 -21.61
C MET A 94 -21.62 -1.04 -22.49
N ALA A 95 -22.17 -0.05 -23.22
CA ALA A 95 -21.39 0.92 -23.96
C ALA A 95 -20.53 1.82 -23.06
N LEU A 96 -20.83 1.91 -21.76
CA LEU A 96 -20.00 2.61 -20.75
C LEU A 96 -18.90 1.72 -20.13
N GLY A 97 -18.72 0.48 -20.62
CA GLY A 97 -17.68 -0.43 -20.15
C GLY A 97 -18.12 -1.38 -19.03
N LEU A 98 -19.42 -1.40 -18.68
CA LEU A 98 -19.96 -2.35 -17.72
C LEU A 98 -20.27 -3.69 -18.40
N SER A 99 -20.03 -4.79 -17.71
CA SER A 99 -20.52 -6.10 -18.14
C SER A 99 -22.05 -6.17 -18.05
N GLN A 100 -22.66 -7.05 -18.83
CA GLN A 100 -24.10 -7.29 -18.82
C GLN A 100 -24.65 -7.54 -17.40
N LYS A 101 -23.94 -8.33 -16.59
CA LYS A 101 -24.32 -8.61 -15.19
C LYS A 101 -24.35 -7.35 -14.33
N GLN A 102 -23.41 -6.43 -14.57
CA GLN A 102 -23.32 -5.18 -13.83
C GLN A 102 -24.47 -4.23 -14.22
N ALA A 103 -24.74 -4.11 -15.51
CA ALA A 103 -25.88 -3.34 -16.04
C ALA A 103 -27.23 -3.86 -15.51
N GLU A 104 -27.43 -5.19 -15.50
CA GLU A 104 -28.64 -5.80 -14.94
C GLU A 104 -28.82 -5.51 -13.45
N ALA A 105 -27.74 -5.51 -12.67
CA ALA A 105 -27.81 -5.20 -11.24
C ALA A 105 -28.18 -3.72 -10.98
N ILE A 106 -27.71 -2.80 -11.83
CA ILE A 106 -28.10 -1.38 -11.78
C ILE A 106 -29.60 -1.24 -12.07
N HIS A 107 -30.12 -1.90 -13.11
CA HIS A 107 -31.56 -1.89 -13.38
C HIS A 107 -32.40 -2.50 -12.26
N ARG A 108 -31.92 -3.55 -11.58
CA ARG A 108 -32.62 -4.10 -10.41
C ARG A 108 -32.69 -3.09 -9.26
N TYR A 109 -31.65 -2.29 -9.08
CA TYR A 109 -31.65 -1.22 -8.09
C TYR A 109 -32.67 -0.12 -8.42
N GLU A 110 -32.76 0.29 -9.68
CA GLU A 110 -33.79 1.23 -10.15
C GLU A 110 -35.21 0.67 -9.96
N ALA A 111 -35.42 -0.60 -10.33
CA ALA A 111 -36.70 -1.29 -10.20
C ALA A 111 -37.15 -1.43 -8.73
N ALA A 112 -36.19 -1.54 -7.80
CA ALA A 112 -36.46 -1.52 -6.36
C ALA A 112 -36.81 -0.11 -5.81
N GLY A 113 -36.81 0.92 -6.66
CA GLY A 113 -37.08 2.31 -6.28
C GLY A 113 -35.82 3.11 -5.93
N GLY A 114 -34.63 2.55 -6.13
CA GLY A 114 -33.37 3.28 -6.03
C GLY A 114 -33.26 4.35 -7.12
N ARG A 115 -32.67 5.51 -6.79
CA ARG A 115 -32.45 6.60 -7.76
C ARG A 115 -31.06 7.19 -7.56
N PHE A 116 -30.37 7.45 -8.66
CA PHE A 116 -29.06 8.08 -8.66
C PHE A 116 -29.24 9.61 -8.70
N ARG A 117 -28.90 10.30 -7.61
CA ARG A 117 -29.04 11.76 -7.51
C ARG A 117 -27.71 12.47 -7.75
N ALA A 118 -26.61 11.83 -7.39
CA ALA A 118 -25.27 12.38 -7.54
C ALA A 118 -24.28 11.32 -8.06
N LYS A 119 -23.20 11.76 -8.72
CA LYS A 119 -22.08 10.92 -9.17
C LYS A 119 -21.60 9.90 -8.12
N PRO A 120 -21.41 10.25 -6.83
CA PRO A 120 -20.98 9.28 -5.80
C PRO A 120 -22.00 8.18 -5.50
N ASP A 121 -23.29 8.35 -5.83
CA ASP A 121 -24.30 7.30 -5.58
C ASP A 121 -24.06 6.08 -6.47
N LEU A 122 -23.61 6.31 -7.71
CA LEU A 122 -23.23 5.24 -8.62
C LEU A 122 -21.93 4.55 -8.16
N ALA A 123 -20.99 5.31 -7.58
CA ALA A 123 -19.74 4.77 -7.02
C ALA A 123 -19.94 3.94 -5.73
N ARG A 124 -21.07 4.11 -5.03
CA ARG A 124 -21.44 3.27 -3.87
C ARG A 124 -21.96 1.89 -4.26
N MET A 125 -22.28 1.68 -5.53
CA MET A 125 -22.71 0.38 -6.03
C MET A 125 -21.51 -0.57 -6.03
N ARG A 126 -21.57 -1.64 -5.22
CA ARG A 126 -20.53 -2.69 -5.11
C ARG A 126 -20.24 -3.43 -6.43
N VAL A 127 -20.99 -3.11 -7.46
CA VAL A 127 -21.02 -3.75 -8.77
C VAL A 127 -20.12 -3.01 -9.76
N VAL A 128 -19.83 -1.73 -9.54
CA VAL A 128 -18.96 -0.94 -10.42
C VAL A 128 -17.54 -0.97 -9.88
N ASP A 129 -16.57 -1.18 -10.76
CA ASP A 129 -15.15 -1.19 -10.39
C ASP A 129 -14.73 0.23 -9.97
N PRO A 130 -14.07 0.45 -8.81
CA PRO A 130 -13.60 1.76 -8.41
C PRO A 130 -12.69 2.41 -9.46
N ASP A 131 -11.97 1.61 -10.25
CA ASP A 131 -11.08 2.10 -11.31
C ASP A 131 -11.84 2.78 -12.47
N LEU A 132 -13.12 2.46 -12.70
CA LEU A 132 -13.98 3.15 -13.68
C LEU A 132 -14.33 4.59 -13.27
N PHE A 133 -14.20 4.94 -12.00
CA PHE A 133 -14.52 6.28 -11.48
C PHE A 133 -13.28 7.15 -11.21
N ALA A 134 -12.08 6.56 -11.24
CA ALA A 134 -10.83 7.25 -10.98
C ALA A 134 -10.40 8.08 -12.22
N ALA A 135 -10.92 9.30 -12.29
CA ALA A 135 -10.37 10.39 -13.10
C ALA A 135 -10.07 11.58 -12.19
#